data_AF-A0A7G2CT61-F1
#
_entry.id   AF-A0A7G2CT61-F1
#
_cell.length_a   1.000
_cell.length_b   1.000
_cell.length_c   1.000
_cell.angle_alpha   90.00
_cell.angle_beta   90.00
_cell.angle_gamma   90.00
#
_symmetry.space_group_name_H-M   'P 1'
#
loop_
_entity.id
_entity.type
_entity.pdbx_description
1 polymer ?
#
loop_
_entity_poly.entity_id
_entity_poly.type
_entity_poly.pdbx_seq_one_letter_code
_entity_poly.pdbx_strand_id
1 'polypeptide(L)'
;MFHHDSPYQVNEEARQATRQRHRERVQALFTRLLDTFVTDPDLYHCAATLFFYLDGPLESYRYRQKELRACQQKEHWERDETKFKRTVECLESLFHDATEASELLKERLLSNDHPSEEDQKHVLEALVQLQSNVKAVLEASEEHMGQTASYEGVRDLAKRVRDAVREAKSTFILS
;
A
#
# COMPACT_ATOMS: atom_id res chain seq x y z
N MET A 1 13.68 -38.58 29.64
CA MET A 1 12.80 -37.44 29.94
C MET A 1 12.05 -37.16 28.64
N PHE A 2 10.84 -37.70 28.48
CA PHE A 2 10.07 -37.56 27.26
C PHE A 2 9.29 -36.24 27.34
N HIS A 3 9.60 -35.29 26.45
CA HIS A 3 8.75 -34.13 26.24
C HIS A 3 7.46 -34.64 25.58
N HIS A 4 6.42 -34.83 26.38
CA HIS A 4 5.07 -34.92 25.84
C HIS A 4 4.63 -33.50 25.49
N ASP A 5 4.77 -33.14 24.21
CA ASP A 5 4.19 -31.91 23.70
C ASP A 5 2.68 -31.92 23.96
N SER A 6 2.17 -30.82 24.49
CA SER A 6 0.75 -30.71 24.85
C SER A 6 -0.10 -30.89 23.58
N PRO A 7 -1.18 -31.69 23.60
CA PRO A 7 -2.06 -31.86 22.43
C PRO A 7 -2.65 -30.53 21.91
N TYR A 8 -2.64 -29.48 22.74
CA TYR A 8 -2.99 -28.11 22.32
C TYR A 8 -1.91 -27.44 21.46
N GLN A 9 -0.62 -27.68 21.73
CA GLN A 9 0.50 -27.13 20.95
C GLN A 9 0.57 -27.78 19.56
N VAL A 10 0.41 -29.10 19.49
CA VAL A 10 0.38 -29.86 18.21
C VAL A 10 -0.77 -29.38 17.29
N ASN A 11 -1.91 -29.01 17.86
CA ASN A 11 -3.05 -28.48 17.09
C ASN A 11 -2.77 -27.07 16.56
N GLU A 12 -2.11 -26.20 17.34
CA GLU A 12 -1.80 -24.85 16.90
C GLU A 12 -0.67 -24.82 15.85
N GLU A 13 0.36 -25.65 15.99
CA GLU A 13 1.40 -25.83 14.96
C GLU A 13 0.81 -26.33 13.63
N ALA A 14 -0.09 -27.30 13.67
CA ALA A 14 -0.78 -27.80 12.49
C ALA A 14 -1.66 -26.72 11.82
N ARG A 15 -2.30 -25.87 12.62
CA ARG A 15 -3.08 -24.71 12.13
C ARG A 15 -2.17 -23.66 11.50
N GLN A 16 -1.06 -23.30 12.15
CA GLN A 16 -0.08 -22.35 11.61
C GLN A 16 0.51 -22.85 10.29
N ALA A 17 0.92 -24.12 10.22
CA ALA A 17 1.41 -24.73 8.99
C ALA A 17 0.35 -24.72 7.86
N THR A 18 -0.93 -24.88 8.20
CA THR A 18 -2.02 -24.81 7.21
C THR A 18 -2.24 -23.38 6.72
N ARG A 19 -2.22 -22.38 7.61
CA ARG A 19 -2.29 -20.96 7.24
C ARG A 19 -1.11 -20.57 6.36
N GLN A 20 0.10 -21.01 6.70
CA GLN A 20 1.30 -20.74 5.92
C GLN A 20 1.22 -21.32 4.50
N ARG A 21 0.86 -22.61 4.36
CA ARG A 21 0.64 -23.22 3.04
C ARG A 21 -0.48 -22.54 2.24
N HIS A 22 -1.51 -22.03 2.91
CA HIS A 22 -2.57 -21.28 2.23
C HIS A 22 -2.04 -19.94 1.70
N ARG A 23 -1.33 -19.18 2.53
CA ARG A 23 -0.66 -17.93 2.15
C ARG A 23 0.24 -18.11 0.94
N GLU A 24 1.13 -19.11 0.96
CA GLU A 24 2.07 -19.39 -0.14
C GLU A 24 1.34 -19.72 -1.45
N ARG A 25 0.26 -20.50 -1.38
CA ARG A 25 -0.55 -20.84 -2.57
C ARG A 25 -1.26 -19.62 -3.15
N VAL A 26 -1.77 -18.75 -2.28
CA VAL A 26 -2.43 -17.50 -2.68
C VAL A 26 -1.42 -16.56 -3.36
N GLN A 27 -0.25 -16.37 -2.74
CA GLN A 27 0.84 -15.58 -3.33
C GLN A 27 1.25 -16.13 -4.70
N ALA A 28 1.49 -17.44 -4.80
CA ALA A 28 1.87 -18.07 -6.07
C ALA A 28 0.80 -17.94 -7.17
N LEU A 29 -0.49 -17.99 -6.82
CA LEU A 29 -1.58 -17.78 -7.76
C LEU A 29 -1.58 -16.34 -8.29
N PHE A 30 -1.49 -15.35 -7.41
CA PHE A 30 -1.50 -13.94 -7.81
C PHE A 30 -0.25 -13.58 -8.61
N THR A 31 0.92 -14.12 -8.29
CA THR A 31 2.12 -13.96 -9.14
C THR A 31 1.85 -14.43 -10.56
N ARG A 32 1.29 -15.64 -10.74
CA ARG A 32 0.97 -16.17 -12.09
C ARG A 32 -0.06 -15.33 -12.84
N LEU A 33 -1.09 -14.83 -12.13
CA LEU A 33 -2.10 -13.96 -12.73
C LEU A 33 -1.46 -12.64 -13.19
N LEU A 34 -0.62 -12.04 -12.35
CA LEU A 34 0.04 -10.77 -12.64
C LEU A 34 1.09 -10.88 -13.75
N ASP A 35 1.78 -12.01 -13.86
CA ASP A 35 2.67 -12.31 -15.00
C ASP A 35 1.90 -12.37 -16.33
N THR A 36 0.62 -12.74 -16.28
CA THR A 36 -0.25 -12.87 -17.46
C THR A 36 -0.94 -11.55 -17.81
N PHE A 37 -1.38 -10.78 -16.80
CA PHE A 37 -2.21 -9.58 -16.96
C PHE A 37 -1.55 -8.34 -16.37
N VAL A 38 -0.36 -7.99 -16.88
CA VAL A 38 0.55 -6.98 -16.32
C VAL A 38 -0.01 -5.54 -16.30
N THR A 39 -1.07 -5.25 -17.04
CA THR A 39 -1.65 -3.89 -17.21
C THR A 39 -3.10 -3.77 -16.74
N ASP A 40 -3.59 -4.72 -15.95
CA ASP A 40 -4.94 -4.71 -15.41
C ASP A 40 -4.99 -4.02 -14.02
N PRO A 41 -5.58 -2.81 -13.90
CA PRO A 41 -5.65 -2.11 -12.62
C PRO A 41 -6.51 -2.84 -11.58
N ASP A 42 -7.53 -3.61 -12.00
CA ASP A 42 -8.41 -4.30 -11.07
C ASP A 42 -7.75 -5.55 -10.51
N LEU A 43 -6.93 -6.23 -11.31
CA LEU A 43 -6.11 -7.32 -10.81
C LEU A 43 -5.09 -6.84 -9.76
N TYR A 44 -4.43 -5.69 -10.01
CA TYR A 44 -3.55 -5.08 -8.99
C TYR A 44 -4.32 -4.63 -7.76
N HIS A 45 -5.54 -4.12 -7.92
CA HIS A 45 -6.40 -3.75 -6.80
C HIS A 45 -6.71 -4.96 -5.91
N CYS A 46 -7.11 -6.08 -6.51
CA CYS A 46 -7.35 -7.33 -5.79
C CYS A 46 -6.09 -7.84 -5.09
N ALA A 47 -4.94 -7.80 -5.76
CA ALA A 47 -3.66 -8.22 -5.19
C ALA A 47 -3.30 -7.37 -3.96
N ALA A 48 -3.40 -6.03 -4.08
CA ALA A 48 -3.12 -5.11 -2.99
C ALA A 48 -4.01 -5.38 -1.77
N THR A 49 -5.34 -5.44 -1.97
CA THR A 49 -6.28 -5.73 -0.88
C THR A 49 -5.97 -7.05 -0.17
N LEU A 50 -5.62 -8.10 -0.91
CA LEU A 50 -5.31 -9.40 -0.32
C LEU A 50 -3.96 -9.38 0.43
N PHE A 51 -2.93 -8.79 -0.18
CA PHE A 51 -1.60 -8.74 0.42
C PHE A 51 -1.48 -7.74 1.56
N PHE A 52 -2.41 -6.79 1.68
CA PHE A 52 -2.56 -6.00 2.90
C PHE A 52 -2.74 -6.91 4.13
N TYR A 53 -3.67 -7.87 4.06
CA TYR A 53 -3.96 -8.76 5.18
C TYR A 53 -2.94 -9.89 5.36
N LEU A 54 -2.29 -10.30 4.28
CA LEU A 54 -1.26 -11.33 4.36
C LEU A 54 0.08 -10.71 4.77
N ASP A 55 0.62 -9.84 3.94
CA ASP A 55 2.00 -9.36 3.99
C ASP A 55 2.16 -7.97 4.64
N GLY A 56 1.04 -7.29 4.89
CA GLY A 56 1.01 -6.00 5.56
C GLY A 56 0.89 -4.82 4.60
N PRO A 57 0.75 -3.61 5.15
CA PRO A 57 0.42 -2.42 4.38
C PRO A 57 1.50 -2.02 3.36
N LEU A 58 2.79 -2.21 3.66
CA LEU A 58 3.86 -1.89 2.70
C LEU A 58 3.83 -2.80 1.46
N GLU A 59 3.43 -4.06 1.61
CA GLU A 59 3.29 -4.95 0.46
C GLU A 59 2.07 -4.56 -0.37
N SER A 60 0.93 -4.28 0.27
CA SER A 60 -0.24 -3.69 -0.41
C SER A 60 0.14 -2.45 -1.21
N TYR A 61 0.87 -1.51 -0.59
CA TYR A 61 1.33 -0.28 -1.20
C TYR A 61 2.12 -0.53 -2.51
N ARG A 62 3.00 -1.53 -2.54
CA ARG A 62 3.76 -1.90 -3.75
C ARG A 62 2.85 -2.35 -4.90
N TYR A 63 1.75 -3.05 -4.62
CA TYR A 63 0.77 -3.42 -5.63
C TYR A 63 -0.11 -2.24 -6.04
N ARG A 64 -0.49 -1.35 -5.11
CA ARG A 64 -1.18 -0.10 -5.43
C ARG A 64 -0.35 0.82 -6.34
N GLN A 65 0.99 0.80 -6.22
CA GLN A 65 1.85 1.53 -7.16
C GLN A 65 1.76 0.97 -8.58
N LYS A 66 1.64 -0.36 -8.73
CA LYS A 66 1.43 -1.00 -10.03
C LYS A 66 0.03 -0.69 -10.58
N GLU A 67 -0.99 -0.70 -9.72
CA GLU A 67 -2.36 -0.25 -10.04
C GLU A 67 -2.37 1.19 -10.55
N LEU A 68 -1.70 2.12 -9.87
CA LEU A 68 -1.62 3.52 -10.28
C LEU A 68 -0.99 3.66 -11.66
N ARG A 69 0.12 2.96 -11.91
CA ARG A 69 0.76 2.93 -13.25
C ARG A 69 -0.19 2.39 -14.31
N ALA A 70 -0.92 1.32 -14.02
CA ALA A 70 -1.89 0.74 -14.96
C ALA A 70 -3.05 1.70 -15.24
N CYS A 71 -3.52 2.48 -14.25
CA CYS A 71 -4.52 3.52 -14.44
C CYS A 71 -4.00 4.63 -15.37
N GLN A 72 -2.76 5.10 -15.15
CA GLN A 72 -2.14 6.18 -15.91
C GLN A 72 -1.68 5.78 -17.33
N GLN A 73 -1.58 4.47 -17.61
CA GLN A 73 -1.30 3.96 -18.96
C GLN A 73 -2.53 3.98 -19.87
N LYS A 74 -3.75 4.15 -19.32
CA LYS A 74 -4.96 4.27 -20.14
C LYS A 74 -4.97 5.63 -20.83
N GLU A 75 -5.27 5.63 -22.12
CA GLU A 75 -5.32 6.87 -22.91
C GLU A 75 -6.31 7.88 -22.30
N HIS A 76 -5.86 9.13 -22.21
CA HIS A 76 -6.63 10.27 -21.70
C HIS A 76 -7.20 10.08 -20.29
N TRP A 77 -6.52 9.32 -19.42
CA TRP A 77 -6.98 9.13 -18.04
C TRP A 77 -7.14 10.45 -17.28
N GLU A 78 -6.37 11.47 -17.65
CA GLU A 78 -6.36 12.82 -17.08
C GLU A 78 -7.50 13.72 -17.60
N ARG A 79 -8.23 13.27 -18.63
CA ARG A 79 -9.33 14.01 -19.29
C ARG A 79 -10.68 13.31 -19.22
N ASP A 80 -10.68 12.03 -18.88
CA ASP A 80 -11.88 11.23 -18.68
C ASP A 80 -12.21 11.15 -17.18
N GLU A 81 -13.40 11.61 -16.79
CA GLU A 81 -13.78 11.72 -15.38
C GLU A 81 -13.80 10.36 -14.67
N THR A 82 -14.18 9.28 -15.36
CA THR A 82 -14.27 7.94 -14.76
C THR A 82 -12.87 7.38 -14.52
N LYS A 83 -11.98 7.48 -15.51
CA LYS A 83 -10.58 7.05 -15.38
C LYS A 83 -9.83 7.91 -14.36
N PHE A 84 -10.06 9.22 -14.37
CA PHE A 84 -9.47 10.13 -13.41
C PHE A 84 -9.91 9.78 -11.99
N LYS A 85 -11.22 9.58 -11.76
CA LYS A 85 -11.75 9.14 -10.48
C LYS A 85 -11.10 7.84 -10.00
N ARG A 86 -10.93 6.84 -10.87
CA ARG A 86 -10.24 5.58 -10.52
C ARG A 86 -8.79 5.82 -10.08
N THR A 87 -8.08 6.71 -10.76
CA THR A 87 -6.73 7.14 -10.37
C THR A 87 -6.72 7.82 -9.00
N VAL A 88 -7.70 8.69 -8.70
CA VAL A 88 -7.84 9.32 -7.39
C VAL A 88 -8.10 8.29 -6.29
N GLU A 89 -9.01 7.35 -6.51
CA GLU A 89 -9.29 6.25 -5.57
C GLU A 89 -8.05 5.38 -5.29
N CYS A 90 -7.21 5.15 -6.30
CA CYS A 90 -5.94 4.47 -6.14
C CYS A 90 -4.95 5.28 -5.28
N LEU A 91 -4.89 6.62 -5.43
CA LEU A 91 -4.06 7.48 -4.60
C LEU A 91 -4.51 7.52 -3.14
N GLU A 92 -5.82 7.54 -2.88
CA GLU A 92 -6.37 7.41 -1.52
C GLU A 92 -6.00 6.06 -0.89
N SER A 93 -6.04 4.98 -1.68
CA SER A 93 -5.63 3.65 -1.21
C SER A 93 -4.13 3.58 -0.89
N LEU A 94 -3.28 4.19 -1.74
CA LEU A 94 -1.85 4.34 -1.45
C LEU A 94 -1.61 5.13 -0.16
N PHE A 95 -2.40 6.18 0.07
CA PHE A 95 -2.31 6.96 1.29
C PHE A 95 -2.67 6.14 2.51
N HIS A 96 -3.80 5.44 2.47
CA HIS A 96 -4.21 4.54 3.54
C HIS A 96 -3.10 3.53 3.89
N ASP A 97 -2.59 2.82 2.89
CA ASP A 97 -1.53 1.82 3.08
C ASP A 97 -0.25 2.43 3.67
N ALA A 98 0.20 3.59 3.14
CA ALA A 98 1.41 4.24 3.64
C ALA A 98 1.24 4.77 5.08
N THR A 99 0.07 5.30 5.42
CA THR A 99 -0.22 5.76 6.79
C THR A 99 -0.36 4.60 7.77
N GLU A 100 -1.00 3.50 7.38
CA GLU A 100 -1.11 2.31 8.23
C GLU A 100 0.28 1.72 8.50
N ALA A 101 1.14 1.62 7.49
CA ALA A 101 2.53 1.21 7.65
C ALA A 101 3.29 2.13 8.63
N SER A 102 3.04 3.43 8.55
CA SER A 102 3.61 4.42 9.47
C SER A 102 3.11 4.21 10.90
N GLU A 103 1.81 4.04 11.12
CA GLU A 103 1.27 3.82 12.46
C GLU A 103 1.77 2.51 13.09
N LEU A 104 1.76 1.40 12.34
CA LEU A 104 2.31 0.13 12.84
C LEU A 104 3.78 0.26 13.24
N LEU A 105 4.56 1.01 12.46
CA LEU A 105 5.97 1.26 12.77
C LEU A 105 6.15 2.13 14.02
N LYS A 106 5.30 3.15 14.22
CA LYS A 106 5.28 3.97 15.45
C LYS A 106 4.92 3.12 16.66
N GLU A 107 3.91 2.27 16.56
CA GLU A 107 3.52 1.33 17.62
C GLU A 107 4.69 0.41 17.98
N ARG A 108 5.41 -0.10 16.98
CA ARG A 108 6.63 -0.89 17.19
C ARG A 108 7.68 -0.09 17.95
N LEU A 109 8.01 1.13 17.54
CA LEU A 109 8.96 2.01 18.25
C LEU A 109 8.59 2.27 19.72
N LEU A 110 7.30 2.33 20.04
CA LEU A 110 6.80 2.53 21.40
C LEU A 110 6.84 1.24 22.24
N SER A 111 6.76 0.08 21.60
CA SER A 111 7.02 -1.21 22.20
C SER A 111 8.54 -1.49 22.21
N ASN A 112 9.07 -2.31 23.11
CA ASN A 112 10.50 -2.65 23.10
C ASN A 112 10.96 -3.49 21.87
N ASP A 113 10.17 -3.52 20.80
CA ASP A 113 10.54 -4.00 19.47
C ASP A 113 11.15 -2.82 18.71
N HIS A 114 12.47 -2.73 18.64
CA HIS A 114 13.14 -1.65 17.92
C HIS A 114 13.12 -1.98 16.40
N PRO A 115 12.20 -1.39 15.60
CA PRO A 115 12.20 -1.65 14.18
C PRO A 115 13.52 -1.17 13.55
N SER A 116 13.92 -1.88 12.50
CA SER A 116 15.21 -1.58 11.85
C SER A 116 15.20 -0.18 11.23
N GLU A 117 16.38 0.41 11.07
CA GLU A 117 16.50 1.66 10.33
C GLU A 117 15.99 1.54 8.88
N GLU A 118 16.12 0.33 8.31
CA GLU A 118 15.63 0.00 6.98
C GLU A 118 14.09 0.00 6.93
N ASP A 119 13.40 -0.52 7.94
CA ASP A 119 11.94 -0.45 8.06
C ASP A 119 11.46 1.01 8.09
N GLN A 120 12.14 1.83 8.91
CA GLN A 120 11.86 3.27 9.03
C GLN A 120 12.04 4.01 7.70
N LYS A 121 13.15 3.71 7.00
CA LYS A 121 13.43 4.29 5.69
C LYS A 121 12.39 3.89 4.65
N HIS A 122 11.98 2.62 4.59
CA HIS A 122 10.98 2.15 3.62
C HIS A 122 9.63 2.82 3.77
N VAL A 123 9.16 3.03 5.00
CA VAL A 123 7.91 3.77 5.27
C VAL A 123 8.04 5.23 4.82
N LEU A 124 9.14 5.88 5.15
CA LEU A 124 9.37 7.27 4.73
C LEU A 124 9.45 7.40 3.20
N GLU A 125 10.13 6.48 2.53
CA GLU A 125 10.20 6.43 1.07
C GLU A 125 8.83 6.24 0.43
N ALA A 126 7.97 5.38 0.98
CA ALA A 126 6.60 5.20 0.51
C ALA A 126 5.78 6.50 0.59
N LEU A 127 5.87 7.23 1.71
CA LEU A 127 5.18 8.52 1.87
C LEU A 127 5.72 9.60 0.91
N VAL A 128 7.03 9.69 0.73
CA VAL A 128 7.68 10.65 -0.20
C VAL A 128 7.35 10.32 -1.66
N GLN A 129 7.32 9.04 -2.01
CA GLN A 129 6.93 8.60 -3.34
C GLN A 129 5.45 8.90 -3.60
N LEU A 130 4.58 8.70 -2.61
CA LEU A 130 3.17 9.09 -2.71
C LEU A 130 3.01 10.60 -2.92
N GLN A 131 3.77 11.43 -2.17
CA GLN A 131 3.77 12.88 -2.37
C GLN A 131 4.11 13.27 -3.81
N SER A 132 5.12 12.61 -4.39
CA SER A 132 5.50 12.81 -5.79
C SER A 132 4.39 12.39 -6.76
N ASN A 133 3.74 11.25 -6.52
CA ASN A 133 2.65 10.75 -7.34
C ASN A 133 1.42 11.67 -7.32
N VAL A 134 1.02 12.14 -6.13
CA VAL A 134 -0.11 13.07 -5.98
C VAL A 134 0.17 14.39 -6.72
N LYS A 135 1.39 14.92 -6.60
CA LYS A 135 1.81 16.11 -7.34
C LYS A 135 1.71 15.90 -8.85
N ALA A 136 2.22 14.79 -9.37
CA ALA A 136 2.17 14.49 -10.80
C ALA A 136 0.71 14.36 -11.31
N VAL A 137 -0.18 13.76 -10.52
CA VAL A 137 -1.60 13.65 -10.89
C VAL A 137 -2.31 15.00 -10.89
N LEU A 138 -2.03 15.88 -9.94
CA LEU A 138 -2.54 17.25 -9.95
C LEU A 138 -2.10 18.00 -11.21
N GLU A 139 -0.80 18.00 -11.50
CA GLU A 139 -0.23 18.71 -12.65
C GLU A 139 -0.78 18.20 -13.99
N ALA A 140 -0.95 16.88 -14.14
CA ALA A 140 -1.46 16.29 -15.38
C ALA A 140 -2.95 16.54 -15.62
N SER A 141 -3.74 16.76 -14.56
CA SER A 141 -5.20 16.83 -14.66
C SER A 141 -5.78 18.24 -14.49
N GLU A 142 -4.99 19.22 -14.04
CA GLU A 142 -5.46 20.57 -13.71
C GLU A 142 -6.28 21.24 -14.82
N GLU A 143 -5.78 21.19 -16.06
CA GLU A 143 -6.42 21.83 -17.22
C GLU A 143 -7.83 21.28 -17.50
N HIS A 144 -8.04 19.98 -17.27
CA HIS A 144 -9.24 19.27 -17.70
C HIS A 144 -10.19 18.91 -16.56
N MET A 145 -9.65 18.73 -15.35
CA MET A 145 -10.38 18.24 -14.17
C MET A 145 -10.52 19.29 -13.07
N GLY A 146 -9.94 20.48 -13.23
CA GLY A 146 -9.83 21.49 -12.16
C GLY A 146 -11.13 21.89 -11.46
N GLN A 147 -12.29 21.66 -12.07
CA GLN A 147 -13.61 21.97 -11.53
C GLN A 147 -14.38 20.74 -11.02
N THR A 148 -13.79 19.54 -11.10
CA THR A 148 -14.43 18.29 -10.68
C THR A 148 -14.25 18.03 -9.18
N ALA A 149 -15.20 17.29 -8.58
CA ALA A 149 -15.09 16.86 -7.19
C ALA A 149 -13.86 15.95 -6.96
N SER A 150 -13.53 15.10 -7.93
CA SER A 150 -12.35 14.24 -7.88
C SER A 150 -11.06 15.07 -7.77
N TYR A 151 -10.96 16.18 -8.50
CA TYR A 151 -9.76 17.03 -8.45
C TYR A 151 -9.60 17.73 -7.10
N GLU A 152 -10.70 18.24 -6.52
CA GLU A 152 -10.65 18.77 -5.16
C GLU A 152 -10.24 17.68 -4.15
N GLY A 153 -10.71 16.44 -4.34
CA GLY A 153 -10.25 15.29 -3.57
C GLY A 153 -8.72 15.10 -3.61
N VAL A 154 -8.11 15.19 -4.80
CA VAL A 154 -6.64 15.12 -4.93
C VAL A 154 -5.94 16.29 -4.24
N ARG A 155 -6.50 17.51 -4.28
CA ARG A 155 -5.92 18.67 -3.60
C ARG A 155 -5.94 18.50 -2.08
N ASP A 156 -7.02 17.96 -1.54
CA ASP A 156 -7.13 17.64 -0.12
C ASP A 156 -6.22 16.48 0.27
N LEU A 157 -6.10 15.47 -0.57
CA LEU A 157 -5.12 14.40 -0.40
C LEU A 157 -3.68 14.95 -0.38
N ALA A 158 -3.34 15.90 -1.24
CA ALA A 158 -2.01 16.52 -1.28
C ALA A 158 -1.65 17.23 0.03
N LYS A 159 -2.63 17.83 0.73
CA LYS A 159 -2.44 18.42 2.06
C LYS A 159 -2.15 17.32 3.08
N ARG A 160 -3.02 16.30 3.16
CA ARG A 160 -2.88 15.16 4.08
C ARG A 160 -1.55 14.42 3.91
N VAL A 161 -1.15 14.15 2.67
CA VAL A 161 0.13 13.49 2.36
C VAL A 161 1.31 14.35 2.81
N ARG A 162 1.25 15.67 2.63
CA ARG A 162 2.31 16.58 3.09
C ARG A 162 2.45 16.56 4.62
N ASP A 163 1.33 16.54 5.33
CA ASP A 163 1.33 16.46 6.79
C ASP A 163 1.89 15.11 7.26
N ALA A 164 1.48 14.00 6.65
CA ALA A 164 2.00 12.66 6.96
C ALA A 164 3.51 12.54 6.68
N VAL A 165 4.01 13.08 5.56
CA VAL A 165 5.45 13.11 5.26
C VAL A 165 6.20 13.93 6.31
N ARG A 166 5.67 15.09 6.72
CA ARG A 166 6.30 15.93 7.75
C ARG A 166 6.40 15.19 9.07
N GLU A 167 5.32 14.54 9.49
CA GLU A 167 5.26 13.77 10.72
C GLU A 167 6.19 12.55 10.69
N ALA A 168 6.19 11.80 9.60
CA ALA A 168 7.09 10.66 9.41
C ALA A 168 8.56 11.10 9.48
N LYS A 169 8.93 12.23 8.86
CA LYS A 169 10.31 12.77 8.94
C LYS A 169 10.71 13.20 10.35
N SER A 170 9.76 13.68 11.16
CA SER A 170 10.05 14.02 12.56
C SER A 170 10.11 12.80 13.48
N THR A 171 9.50 11.69 13.07
CA THR A 171 9.37 10.47 13.89
C THR A 171 10.42 9.41 13.54
N PHE A 172 10.71 9.25 12.25
CA PHE A 172 11.61 8.24 11.71
C PHE A 172 12.91 8.91 11.27
N ILE A 173 14.02 8.46 11.84
CA ILE A 173 15.41 8.83 11.53
C ILE A 173 15.62 10.32 11.17
N LEU A 174 15.39 11.16 12.19
CA LEU A 174 16.36 12.13 12.73
C LEU A 174 16.28 12.07 14.28
N SER A 175 16.24 10.86 14.85
CA SER A 175 16.39 10.59 16.29
C SER A 175 17.54 9.63 16.52
#